data_AF-C7N0C8-F1
#
_entry.id   AF-C7N0C8-F1
#
_cell.length_a   1.000
_cell.length_b   1.000
_cell.length_c   1.000
_cell.angle_alpha   90.00
_cell.angle_beta   90.00
_cell.angle_gamma   90.00
#
_symmetry.space_group_name_H-M   'P 1'
#
loop_
_entity.id
_entity.type
_entity.pdbx_description
1 polymer ?
#
loop_
_entity_poly.entity_id
_entity_poly.type
_entity_poly.pdbx_seq_one_letter_code
_entity_poly.pdbx_strand_id
1 'polypeptide(L)'
;MPYAAISYRVKEGYEDDLARLFSNIGRVSSPVLHDESGKEVGMLLGTAVFIEGPMIVRFIHYSGGTLEDVARHMSHQPAVHNFEEALQPYLAEERDTTTPEAFREFFTKSTMRCLTQASLESWKAEAAGAQPESE
;
A
#
# COMPACT_ATOMS: atom_id res chain seq x y z
N MET A 1 -4.08 9.74 9.85
CA MET A 1 -4.04 9.21 8.48
C MET A 1 -2.61 8.91 8.11
N PRO A 2 -2.18 7.65 8.21
CA PRO A 2 -0.84 7.24 7.76
C PRO A 2 -0.75 6.95 6.26
N TYR A 3 0.41 7.26 5.69
CA TYR A 3 0.91 6.72 4.44
C TYR A 3 1.88 5.57 4.73
N ALA A 4 1.77 4.50 3.94
CA ALA A 4 2.78 3.47 3.84
C ALA A 4 3.26 3.36 2.39
N ALA A 5 4.47 2.85 2.20
CA ALA A 5 5.00 2.54 0.89
C ALA A 5 5.61 1.14 0.90
N ILE A 6 5.33 0.37 -0.15
CA ILE A 6 6.02 -0.90 -0.43
C ILE A 6 6.81 -0.76 -1.74
N SER A 7 7.98 -1.38 -1.82
CA SER A 7 8.84 -1.32 -2.99
C SER A 7 9.34 -2.70 -3.40
N TYR A 8 9.38 -2.98 -4.69
CA TYR A 8 9.95 -4.22 -5.24
C TYR A 8 10.48 -4.02 -6.66
N ARG A 9 11.42 -4.89 -7.05
CA ARG A 9 12.10 -4.78 -8.35
C ARG A 9 11.41 -5.59 -9.44
N VAL A 10 11.42 -5.02 -10.64
CA VAL A 10 10.93 -5.63 -11.89
C VAL A 10 12.04 -5.74 -12.92
N LYS A 11 11.84 -6.59 -13.92
CA LYS A 11 12.69 -6.70 -15.11
C LYS A 11 12.57 -5.40 -15.92
N GLU A 12 13.69 -4.96 -16.48
CA GLU A 12 13.75 -3.76 -17.33
C GLU A 12 13.03 -3.98 -18.67
N GLY A 13 12.48 -2.90 -19.24
CA GLY A 13 11.87 -2.90 -20.58
C GLY A 13 10.41 -3.36 -20.63
N TYR A 14 9.75 -3.53 -19.48
CA TYR A 14 8.34 -3.92 -19.36
C TYR A 14 7.44 -2.81 -18.81
N GLU A 15 7.89 -1.55 -18.80
CA GLU A 15 7.20 -0.43 -18.15
C GLU A 15 5.79 -0.22 -18.71
N ASP A 16 5.62 -0.30 -20.03
CA ASP A 16 4.31 -0.15 -20.69
C ASP A 16 3.37 -1.33 -20.40
N ASP A 17 3.90 -2.55 -20.32
CA ASP A 17 3.12 -3.75 -20.01
C ASP A 17 2.69 -3.75 -18.55
N LEU A 18 3.59 -3.33 -17.65
CA LEU A 18 3.28 -3.09 -16.25
C LEU A 18 2.21 -2.00 -16.12
N ALA A 19 2.33 -0.87 -16.81
CA ALA A 19 1.32 0.18 -16.79
C ALA A 19 -0.07 -0.34 -17.19
N ARG A 20 -0.15 -1.16 -18.25
CA ARG A 20 -1.39 -1.84 -18.66
C ARG A 20 -1.90 -2.83 -17.62
N LEU A 21 -1.01 -3.60 -17.00
CA LEU A 21 -1.35 -4.55 -15.94
C LEU A 21 -1.96 -3.82 -14.73
N PHE A 22 -1.32 -2.76 -14.25
CA PHE A 22 -1.79 -1.96 -13.11
C PHE A 22 -3.11 -1.23 -13.40
N SER A 23 -3.34 -0.76 -14.63
CA SER A 23 -4.61 -0.12 -14.99
C SER A 23 -5.81 -1.08 -14.97
N ASN A 24 -5.54 -2.39 -15.12
CA ASN A 24 -6.55 -3.43 -15.15
C ASN A 24 -6.80 -4.08 -13.79
N ILE A 25 -6.10 -3.65 -12.73
CA ILE A 25 -6.39 -4.13 -11.38
C ILE A 25 -7.81 -3.71 -11.03
N GLY A 26 -8.68 -4.70 -10.90
CA GLY A 26 -10.07 -4.49 -10.50
C GLY A 26 -10.14 -3.68 -9.20
N ARG A 27 -11.22 -2.92 -9.03
CA ARG A 27 -11.43 -2.17 -7.80
C ARG A 27 -11.50 -3.14 -6.62
N VAL A 28 -10.80 -2.77 -5.55
CA VAL A 28 -10.95 -3.33 -4.20
C VAL A 28 -12.46 -3.44 -3.90
N SER A 29 -12.94 -4.61 -3.50
CA SER A 29 -14.38 -4.85 -3.32
C SER A 29 -14.98 -4.03 -2.17
N SER A 30 -14.17 -3.68 -1.19
CA SER A 30 -14.50 -2.77 -0.09
C SER A 30 -13.24 -2.03 0.34
N PRO A 31 -13.31 -0.75 0.73
CA PRO A 31 -12.18 -0.05 1.33
C PRO A 31 -12.07 -0.30 2.85
N VAL A 32 -13.02 -1.00 3.48
CA VAL A 32 -13.09 -1.12 4.96
C VAL A 32 -12.09 -2.16 5.48
N LEU A 33 -11.25 -1.73 6.43
CA LEU A 33 -10.27 -2.59 7.11
C LEU A 33 -10.89 -3.23 8.35
N HIS A 34 -10.64 -4.53 8.51
CA HIS A 34 -11.09 -5.30 9.65
C HIS A 34 -9.91 -5.96 10.36
N ASP A 35 -9.97 -6.04 11.68
CA ASP A 35 -8.99 -6.77 12.49
C ASP A 35 -9.25 -8.30 12.49
N GLU A 36 -8.48 -9.04 13.30
CA GLU A 36 -8.62 -10.49 13.48
C GLU A 36 -9.99 -10.95 13.94
N SER A 37 -10.69 -10.13 14.72
CA SER A 37 -12.02 -10.42 15.24
C SER A 37 -13.13 -10.11 14.23
N GLY A 38 -12.77 -9.52 13.08
CA GLY A 38 -13.73 -9.04 12.09
C GLY A 38 -14.37 -7.71 12.48
N LYS A 39 -13.76 -6.96 13.40
CA LYS A 39 -14.22 -5.61 13.77
C LYS A 39 -13.65 -4.59 12.79
N GLU A 40 -14.47 -3.64 12.36
CA GLU A 40 -14.01 -2.47 11.60
C GLU A 40 -13.03 -1.64 12.43
N VAL A 41 -11.82 -1.44 11.89
CA VAL A 41 -10.73 -0.70 12.56
C VAL A 41 -10.24 0.48 11.75
N GLY A 42 -10.61 0.57 10.48
CA GLY A 42 -10.13 1.61 9.60
C GLY A 42 -10.61 1.47 8.17
N MET A 43 -9.99 2.24 7.28
CA MET A 43 -10.35 2.31 5.88
C MET A 43 -9.13 2.62 5.01
N LEU A 44 -9.09 1.98 3.85
CA LEU A 44 -8.20 2.31 2.74
C LEU A 44 -8.71 3.57 2.05
N LEU A 45 -7.92 4.65 2.10
CA LEU A 45 -8.25 5.94 1.53
C LEU A 45 -7.79 6.09 0.08
N GLY A 46 -6.75 5.37 -0.31
CA GLY A 46 -6.27 5.35 -1.68
C GLY A 46 -4.97 4.60 -1.86
N THR A 47 -4.64 4.32 -3.12
CA THR A 47 -3.36 3.73 -3.49
C THR A 47 -2.82 4.43 -4.73
N ALA A 48 -1.51 4.61 -4.79
CA ALA A 48 -0.82 5.09 -5.97
C ALA A 48 0.38 4.19 -6.25
N VAL A 49 0.70 3.94 -7.51
CA VAL A 49 1.84 3.13 -7.93
C VAL A 49 2.68 3.96 -8.88
N PHE A 50 3.99 3.96 -8.64
CA PHE A 50 4.98 4.64 -9.44
C PHE A 50 6.06 3.64 -9.85
N ILE A 51 6.69 3.88 -10.99
CA ILE A 51 7.81 3.11 -11.48
C ILE A 51 8.91 4.06 -11.96
N GLU A 52 10.16 3.73 -11.62
CA GLU A 52 11.36 4.40 -12.13
C GLU A 52 12.43 3.33 -12.38
N GLY A 53 12.80 3.14 -13.65
CA GLY A 53 13.66 2.03 -14.07
C GLY A 53 13.12 0.68 -13.53
N PRO A 54 13.96 -0.15 -12.87
CA PRO A 54 13.53 -1.44 -12.35
C PRO A 54 12.78 -1.35 -11.01
N MET A 55 12.50 -0.16 -10.47
CA MET A 55 11.93 0.00 -9.14
C MET A 55 10.45 0.41 -9.22
N ILE A 56 9.57 -0.42 -8.65
CA ILE A 56 8.17 -0.05 -8.41
C ILE A 56 8.01 0.38 -6.95
N VAL A 57 7.29 1.48 -6.73
CA VAL A 57 6.87 1.93 -5.41
C VAL A 57 5.35 2.07 -5.38
N ARG A 58 4.69 1.36 -4.47
CA ARG A 58 3.25 1.48 -4.21
C ARG A 58 3.03 2.20 -2.89
N PHE A 59 2.38 3.35 -2.96
CA PHE A 59 1.89 4.10 -1.82
C PHE A 59 0.48 3.65 -1.44
N ILE A 60 0.24 3.60 -0.14
CA ILE A 60 -1.01 3.17 0.46
C ILE A 60 -1.40 4.22 1.48
N HIS A 61 -2.53 4.86 1.27
CA HIS A 61 -3.10 5.84 2.17
C HIS A 61 -4.26 5.19 2.93
N TYR A 62 -4.23 5.24 4.26
CA TYR A 62 -5.24 4.61 5.10
C TYR A 62 -5.53 5.45 6.35
N SER A 63 -6.64 5.15 7.02
CA SER A 63 -7.05 5.77 8.29
C SER A 63 -7.48 4.69 9.27
N GLY A 64 -7.13 4.85 10.54
CA GLY A 64 -7.36 3.82 11.55
C GLY A 64 -6.52 2.57 11.29
N GLY A 65 -6.69 1.56 12.14
CA GLY A 65 -6.01 0.28 12.05
C GLY A 65 -4.47 0.37 11.98
N THR A 66 -3.88 -0.72 11.52
CA THR A 66 -2.45 -0.90 11.35
C THR A 66 -2.12 -1.26 9.90
N LEU A 67 -0.82 -1.21 9.57
CA LEU A 67 -0.36 -1.68 8.26
C LEU A 67 -0.58 -3.20 8.07
N GLU A 68 -0.62 -3.96 9.18
CA GLU A 68 -0.95 -5.38 9.14
C GLU A 68 -2.42 -5.60 8.76
N ASP A 69 -3.34 -4.77 9.26
CA ASP A 69 -4.75 -4.82 8.87
C ASP A 69 -4.93 -4.50 7.38
N VAL A 70 -4.13 -3.57 6.85
CA VAL A 70 -4.06 -3.30 5.41
C VAL A 70 -3.56 -4.53 4.64
N ALA A 71 -2.44 -5.13 5.04
CA ALA A 71 -1.88 -6.30 4.37
C ALA A 71 -2.86 -7.48 4.36
N ARG A 72 -3.52 -7.74 5.49
CA ARG A 72 -4.59 -8.74 5.66
C ARG A 72 -5.80 -8.43 4.78
N HIS A 73 -6.22 -7.18 4.73
CA HIS A 73 -7.34 -6.76 3.89
C HIS A 73 -7.04 -6.96 2.41
N MET A 74 -5.80 -6.71 1.97
CA MET A 74 -5.38 -6.91 0.59
C MET A 74 -5.21 -8.38 0.22
N SER A 75 -4.66 -9.21 1.11
CA SER A 75 -4.40 -10.63 0.83
C SER A 75 -5.66 -11.46 0.60
N HIS A 76 -6.80 -11.06 1.17
CA HIS A 76 -8.07 -11.76 1.00
C HIS A 76 -8.83 -11.37 -0.28
N GLN A 77 -8.29 -10.49 -1.12
CA GLN A 77 -8.99 -10.02 -2.30
C GLN A 77 -8.64 -10.84 -3.55
N PRO A 78 -9.64 -11.43 -4.23
CA PRO A 78 -9.40 -12.19 -5.46
C PRO A 78 -8.70 -11.37 -6.55
N ALA A 79 -9.02 -10.07 -6.63
CA ALA A 79 -8.39 -9.15 -7.57
C ALA A 79 -6.88 -8.98 -7.31
N VAL A 80 -6.46 -9.05 -6.03
CA VAL A 80 -5.04 -8.97 -5.66
C VAL A 80 -4.33 -10.27 -6.04
N HIS A 81 -4.95 -11.43 -5.79
CA HIS A 81 -4.38 -12.72 -6.17
C HIS A 81 -4.13 -12.82 -7.68
N ASN A 82 -5.15 -12.51 -8.50
CA ASN A 82 -5.02 -12.53 -9.96
C ASN A 82 -3.95 -11.54 -10.46
N PHE A 83 -3.85 -10.37 -9.79
CA PHE A 83 -2.82 -9.40 -10.11
C PHE A 83 -1.41 -9.90 -9.76
N GLU A 84 -1.23 -10.53 -8.60
CA GLU A 84 0.05 -11.11 -8.19
C GLU A 84 0.52 -12.18 -9.17
N GLU A 85 -0.37 -13.09 -9.60
CA GLU A 85 -0.05 -14.11 -10.61
C GLU A 85 0.36 -13.48 -11.94
N ALA A 86 -0.35 -12.46 -12.40
CA ALA A 86 -0.04 -11.76 -13.65
C ALA A 86 1.24 -10.91 -13.55
N LEU A 87 1.64 -10.48 -12.35
CA LEU A 87 2.84 -9.69 -12.11
C LEU A 87 4.11 -10.57 -12.07
N GLN A 88 4.01 -11.84 -11.65
CA GLN A 88 5.15 -12.76 -11.50
C GLN A 88 6.15 -12.76 -12.66
N PRO A 89 5.73 -12.84 -13.94
CA PRO A 89 6.67 -12.90 -15.06
C PRO A 89 7.57 -11.66 -15.18
N TYR A 90 7.15 -10.53 -14.61
CA TYR A 90 7.84 -9.25 -14.68
C TYR A 90 8.73 -8.99 -13.47
N LEU A 91 8.66 -9.78 -12.40
CA LEU A 91 9.48 -9.57 -11.20
C LEU A 91 10.95 -9.91 -11.46
N ALA A 92 11.85 -9.09 -10.92
CA ALA A 92 13.30 -9.35 -10.99
C ALA A 92 13.71 -10.51 -10.07
N GLU A 93 12.97 -10.69 -8.98
CA GLU A 93 13.15 -11.74 -7.98
C GLU A 93 11.81 -12.43 -7.78
N GLU A 94 11.78 -13.76 -7.85
CA GLU A 94 10.58 -14.52 -7.53
C GLU A 94 10.16 -14.27 -6.09
N ARG A 95 8.87 -14.06 -5.87
CA ARG A 95 8.28 -13.95 -4.54
C ARG A 95 7.15 -14.95 -4.40
N ASP A 96 7.00 -15.55 -3.23
CA ASP A 96 5.80 -16.30 -2.93
C ASP A 96 4.76 -15.37 -2.29
N THR A 97 3.67 -15.15 -3.00
CA THR A 97 2.49 -14.41 -2.52
C THR A 97 1.22 -15.26 -2.62
N THR A 98 1.36 -16.58 -2.71
CA THR A 98 0.26 -17.53 -2.95
C THR A 98 -0.62 -17.77 -1.72
N THR A 99 -0.08 -17.54 -0.52
CA THR A 99 -0.83 -17.64 0.75
C THR A 99 -0.96 -16.27 1.43
N PRO A 100 -2.01 -16.03 2.24
CA PRO A 100 -2.12 -14.81 3.03
C PRO A 100 -0.92 -14.57 3.95
N GLU A 101 -0.31 -15.63 4.47
CA GLU A 101 0.89 -15.58 5.30
C GLU A 101 2.10 -15.10 4.49
N ALA A 102 2.37 -15.73 3.34
CA ALA A 102 3.48 -15.36 2.46
C ALA A 102 3.33 -13.93 1.92
N PHE A 103 2.09 -13.54 1.56
CA PHE A 103 1.78 -12.17 1.16
C PHE A 103 2.11 -11.16 2.27
N ARG A 104 1.69 -11.44 3.52
CA ARG A 104 1.99 -10.57 4.67
C ARG A 104 3.49 -10.47 4.94
N GLU A 105 4.22 -11.57 4.83
CA GLU A 105 5.68 -11.59 5.00
C GLU A 105 6.37 -10.74 3.92
N PHE A 106 5.99 -10.94 2.65
CA PHE A 106 6.51 -10.13 1.55
C PHE A 106 6.17 -8.65 1.72
N PHE A 107 4.92 -8.34 2.07
CA PHE A 107 4.46 -6.97 2.28
C PHE A 107 5.28 -6.28 3.37
N THR A 108 5.53 -6.98 4.49
CA THR A 108 6.35 -6.49 5.59
C THR A 108 7.80 -6.26 5.15
N LYS A 109 8.42 -7.23 4.46
CA LYS A 109 9.81 -7.13 3.97
C LYS A 109 9.99 -6.00 2.95
N SER A 110 8.96 -5.75 2.15
CA SER A 110 8.96 -4.73 1.10
C SER A 110 8.56 -3.35 1.59
N THR A 111 8.10 -3.23 2.85
CA THR A 111 7.68 -1.96 3.41
C THR A 111 8.88 -1.03 3.60
N MET A 112 8.77 0.17 3.02
CA MET A 112 9.75 1.23 3.18
C MET A 112 9.56 1.93 4.53
N ARG A 113 10.67 2.35 5.15
CA ARG A 113 10.64 3.17 6.36
C ARG A 113 10.10 4.56 6.04
N CYS A 114 8.97 4.93 6.63
CA CYS A 114 8.46 6.29 6.59
C CYS A 114 9.31 7.19 7.50
N LEU A 115 9.94 8.22 6.93
CA LEU A 115 10.75 9.20 7.70
C LEU A 115 9.91 10.38 8.16
N THR A 116 8.97 10.82 7.32
CA THR A 116 8.04 11.91 7.61
C THR A 116 6.78 11.74 6.76
N GLN A 117 5.68 12.30 7.24
CA GLN A 117 4.44 12.40 6.50
C GLN A 117 3.67 13.61 7.00
N ALA A 118 2.89 14.22 6.12
CA ALA A 118 2.03 15.32 6.45
C ALA A 118 0.69 15.17 5.74
N SER A 119 -0.32 15.81 6.31
CA SER A 119 -1.66 15.92 5.76
C SER A 119 -2.19 17.31 6.04
N LEU A 120 -3.28 17.69 5.39
CA LEU A 120 -3.96 18.95 5.69
C LEU A 120 -4.31 19.08 7.18
N GLU A 121 -4.68 17.97 7.83
CA GLU A 121 -5.00 17.96 9.26
C GLU A 121 -3.77 18.16 10.13
N SER A 122 -2.63 17.53 9.81
CA SER A 122 -1.40 17.70 10.60
C SER A 122 -0.89 19.14 10.50
N TRP A 123 -0.94 19.75 9.32
CA TRP A 123 -0.58 21.16 9.16
C TRP A 123 -1.52 22.12 9.90
N LYS A 124 -2.83 21.83 9.91
CA LYS A 124 -3.79 22.63 10.69
C LYS A 124 -3.53 22.52 12.19
N ALA A 125 -3.21 21.33 12.69
CA ALA A 125 -2.89 21.11 14.09
C ALA A 125 -1.59 21.83 14.49
N GLU A 126 -0.55 21.77 13.65
CA GLU A 126 0.70 22.51 13.84
C GLU A 126 0.46 24.03 13.86
N ALA A 127 -0.33 24.55 12.92
CA ALA A 127 -0.67 25.98 12.87
C ALA A 127 -1.51 26.44 14.08
N ALA A 128 -2.43 25.61 14.56
CA ALA A 128 -3.25 25.89 15.75
C ALA A 128 -2.41 25.86 17.04
N GLY A 129 -1.42 24.97 17.13
CA GLY A 129 -0.48 24.90 18.26
C GLY A 129 0.62 25.96 18.25
N ALA A 130 0.79 26.69 17.13
CA ALA A 130 1.80 27.74 16.96
C ALA A 130 1.28 29.16 17.25
N GLN A 131 0.03 29.34 17.69
CA GLN A 131 -0.44 30.64 18.17
C GLN A 131 0.32 30.98 19.47
N PRO A 132 1.11 32.08 19.51
CA PRO A 132 1.77 32.47 20.74
C PRO A 132 0.73 32.89 21.77
N GLU A 133 0.93 32.49 23.02
CA GLU A 133 0.29 33.11 24.17
C GLU A 133 0.48 34.62 24.05
N SER A 134 -0.58 35.32 23.65
CA SER A 134 -0.60 36.78 23.61
C SER A 134 -0.71 37.27 25.05
N GLU A 135 0.42 37.75 25.55
CA GLU A 135 0.60 38.53 26.79
C GLU A 135 -0.29 39.79 26.82
#